data_AF-A0A1Y2R3R1-F1
#
_entry.id   AF-A0A1Y2R3R1-F1
#
_cell.length_a   1.000
_cell.length_b   1.000
_cell.length_c   1.000
_cell.angle_alpha   90.00
_cell.angle_beta   90.00
_cell.angle_gamma   90.00
#
_symmetry.space_group_name_H-M   'P 1'
#
loop_
_entity.id
_entity.type
_entity.pdbx_description
1 polymer ?
#
loop_
_entity_poly.entity_id
_entity_poly.type
_entity_poly.pdbx_seq_one_letter_code
_entity_poly.pdbx_strand_id
1 'polypeptide(L)'
;MQTRNSLRPLTALLAGACLAALAACAGAPTPDVIVPAALEPGRSVRALTTVSATGVQIYECRSPSGSTAPAWVFVAPEAQLFDERGRSMGSHGAGPYWMGLDGSRVVGSVRARADAPARGAIPWLLISTHSAGAPGVLSAVSFIQRVNTEGGIAPAEGCNAASIGRQTRVGYRADYRFFVPA
;
A
#
# COMPACT_ATOMS: atom_id res chain seq x y z
N MET A 1 83.64 -12.55 -33.66
CA MET A 1 83.44 -11.13 -33.28
C MET A 1 82.15 -11.07 -32.45
N GLN A 2 82.07 -10.48 -31.25
CA GLN A 2 82.44 -9.11 -30.84
C GLN A 2 81.69 -8.04 -31.67
N THR A 3 81.13 -6.97 -31.10
CA THR A 3 81.45 -6.35 -29.78
C THR A 3 80.17 -6.01 -28.98
N ARG A 4 80.33 -5.79 -27.67
CA ARG A 4 79.32 -5.09 -26.85
C ARG A 4 79.25 -3.61 -27.24
N ASN A 5 78.10 -2.98 -27.02
CA ASN A 5 78.06 -1.73 -26.24
C ASN A 5 76.69 -1.53 -25.57
N SER A 6 76.67 -0.75 -24.51
CA SER A 6 75.54 -0.64 -23.57
C SER A 6 75.19 0.81 -23.27
N LEU A 7 73.90 1.11 -23.05
CA LEU A 7 73.46 2.26 -22.22
C LEU A 7 72.00 2.07 -21.72
N ARG A 8 71.75 2.56 -20.51
CA ARG A 8 70.50 2.66 -19.71
C ARG A 8 70.68 3.90 -18.80
N PRO A 9 69.68 4.44 -18.07
CA PRO A 9 68.32 3.94 -17.82
C PRO A 9 67.24 4.76 -18.61
N LEU A 10 66.18 5.46 -18.16
CA LEU A 10 65.60 5.87 -16.86
C LEU A 10 64.10 6.20 -17.02
N THR A 11 63.26 5.84 -16.02
CA THR A 11 61.85 6.30 -15.76
C THR A 11 60.76 6.00 -16.80
N ALA A 12 59.47 5.89 -16.45
CA ALA A 12 58.79 6.04 -15.14
C ALA A 12 57.77 4.90 -14.88
N LEU A 13 57.42 4.66 -13.61
CA LEU A 13 56.29 3.81 -13.22
C LEU A 13 54.98 4.60 -13.23
N LEU A 14 53.88 3.96 -13.63
CA LEU A 14 52.52 4.34 -13.24
C LEU A 14 51.72 3.08 -12.89
N ALA A 15 51.59 2.80 -11.59
CA ALA A 15 50.80 1.69 -11.07
C ALA A 15 49.39 2.19 -10.70
N GLY A 16 48.42 2.02 -11.58
CA GLY A 16 47.00 2.33 -11.31
C GLY A 16 46.31 1.16 -10.63
N ALA A 17 45.94 1.30 -9.36
CA ALA A 17 45.23 0.26 -8.60
C ALA A 17 43.71 0.32 -8.87
N CYS A 18 43.15 -0.74 -9.45
CA CYS A 18 41.71 -0.89 -9.63
C CYS A 18 41.02 -1.30 -8.31
N LEU A 19 40.52 -0.33 -7.55
CA LEU A 19 39.46 -0.58 -6.56
C LEU A 19 38.10 -0.34 -7.22
N ALA A 20 37.42 -1.42 -7.62
CA ALA A 20 36.01 -1.37 -7.99
C ALA A 20 35.15 -1.39 -6.71
N ALA A 21 34.22 -0.45 -6.58
CA ALA A 21 33.48 -0.23 -5.33
C ALA A 21 32.41 -1.30 -5.05
N LEU A 22 32.31 -1.71 -3.79
CA LEU A 22 31.14 -2.45 -3.27
C LEU A 22 29.94 -1.50 -3.18
N ALA A 23 29.04 -1.57 -4.15
CA ALA A 23 27.78 -0.85 -4.13
C ALA A 23 26.82 -1.47 -3.08
N ALA A 24 26.98 -1.06 -1.82
CA ALA A 24 26.08 -1.45 -0.74
C ALA A 24 24.74 -0.73 -0.91
N CYS A 25 23.73 -1.44 -1.45
CA CYS A 25 22.35 -0.98 -1.50
C CYS A 25 21.71 -0.98 -0.10
N ALA A 26 22.16 -0.07 0.77
CA ALA A 26 21.44 0.27 1.98
C ALA A 26 20.08 0.85 1.57
N GLY A 27 19.00 0.14 1.87
CA GLY A 27 17.65 0.65 1.63
C GLY A 27 17.46 1.96 2.38
N ALA A 28 17.16 3.04 1.66
CA ALA A 28 16.89 4.32 2.29
C ALA A 28 15.70 4.17 3.26
N PRO A 29 15.75 4.75 4.47
CA PRO A 29 14.62 4.70 5.38
C PRO A 29 13.40 5.34 4.70
N THR A 30 12.32 4.59 4.58
CA THR A 30 11.03 5.12 4.09
C THR A 30 10.61 6.29 4.98
N PRO A 31 10.32 7.48 4.45
CA PRO A 31 9.98 8.63 5.27
C PRO A 31 8.74 8.35 6.10
N ASP A 32 8.77 8.74 7.39
CA ASP A 32 7.66 8.52 8.30
C ASP A 32 6.39 9.20 7.77
N VAL A 33 5.37 8.38 7.48
CA VAL A 33 4.06 8.84 7.03
C VAL A 33 3.41 9.65 8.16
N ILE A 34 3.33 10.97 7.99
CA ILE A 34 2.70 11.87 8.95
C ILE A 34 1.20 11.57 8.98
N VAL A 35 0.78 10.83 10.02
CA VAL A 35 -0.61 10.46 10.28
C VAL A 35 -1.36 11.64 10.92
N PRO A 36 -2.55 12.01 10.42
CA PRO A 36 -3.46 12.90 11.14
C PRO A 36 -3.93 12.25 12.43
N ALA A 37 -3.80 12.94 13.58
CA ALA A 37 -4.06 12.37 14.91
C ALA A 37 -5.44 11.71 15.11
N ALA A 38 -6.45 12.10 14.31
CA ALA A 38 -7.77 11.45 14.30
C ALA A 38 -7.75 10.00 13.76
N LEU A 39 -6.67 9.56 13.11
CA LEU A 39 -6.47 8.21 12.58
C LEU A 39 -5.53 7.34 13.44
N GLU A 40 -5.08 7.83 14.60
CA GLU A 40 -4.28 7.06 15.54
C GLU A 40 -5.15 6.02 16.29
N PRO A 41 -4.76 4.74 16.38
CA PRO A 41 -5.54 3.70 17.06
C PRO A 41 -5.46 3.77 18.59
N GLY A 42 -4.71 4.73 19.15
CA GLY A 42 -4.50 4.92 20.59
C GLY A 42 -3.29 4.17 21.14
N ARG A 43 -3.05 4.31 22.46
CA ARG A 43 -1.84 3.80 23.13
C ARG A 43 -1.95 2.35 23.66
N SER A 44 -3.14 1.76 23.63
CA SER A 44 -3.41 0.40 24.15
C SER A 44 -3.19 -0.71 23.11
N VAL A 45 -2.53 -0.38 22.00
CA VAL A 45 -2.25 -1.27 20.88
C VAL A 45 -0.82 -1.07 20.38
N ARG A 46 -0.29 -2.07 19.68
CA ARG A 46 1.01 -2.03 19.02
C ARG A 46 0.89 -2.51 17.58
N ALA A 47 1.80 -2.03 16.72
CA ALA A 47 1.88 -2.51 15.35
C ALA A 47 2.22 -4.01 15.31
N LEU A 48 1.54 -4.73 14.42
CA LEU A 48 1.82 -6.13 14.09
C LEU A 48 2.64 -6.22 12.79
N THR A 49 2.17 -5.53 11.75
CA THR A 49 2.79 -5.51 10.43
C THR A 49 2.21 -4.38 9.59
N THR A 50 2.92 -3.97 8.53
CA THR A 50 2.37 -3.16 7.44
C THR A 50 2.40 -4.00 6.18
N VAL A 51 1.31 -4.00 5.42
CA VAL A 51 1.26 -4.62 4.09
C VAL A 51 0.85 -3.56 3.07
N SER A 52 1.45 -3.62 1.88
CA SER A 52 0.98 -2.84 0.75
C SER A 52 -0.22 -3.54 0.10
N ALA A 53 -1.05 -2.78 -0.60
CA ALA A 53 -2.19 -3.30 -1.34
C ALA A 53 -2.28 -2.70 -2.74
N THR A 54 -2.77 -3.51 -3.68
CA THR A 54 -3.13 -3.05 -5.03
C THR A 54 -4.43 -3.74 -5.43
N GLY A 55 -5.36 -2.96 -5.99
CA GLY A 55 -6.70 -3.44 -6.30
C GLY A 55 -7.56 -2.39 -6.98
N VAL A 56 -8.87 -2.53 -6.82
CA VAL A 56 -9.87 -1.58 -7.32
C VAL A 56 -10.88 -1.18 -6.26
N GLN A 57 -11.41 0.03 -6.43
CA GLN A 57 -12.62 0.51 -5.78
C GLN A 57 -13.76 0.38 -6.80
N ILE A 58 -14.81 -0.35 -6.43
CA ILE A 58 -15.96 -0.63 -7.29
C ILE A 58 -17.06 0.39 -7.02
N TYR A 59 -17.55 1.01 -8.09
CA TYR A 59 -18.66 1.94 -8.08
C TYR A 59 -19.76 1.48 -9.03
N GLU A 60 -21.00 1.75 -8.68
CA GLU A 60 -22.18 1.49 -9.50
C GLU A 60 -22.91 2.82 -9.76
N CYS A 61 -23.27 3.08 -11.00
CA CYS A 61 -24.05 4.26 -11.34
C CYS A 61 -25.50 4.02 -10.91
N ARG A 62 -25.98 4.80 -9.92
CA ARG A 62 -27.33 4.70 -9.36
C ARG A 62 -28.03 6.04 -9.48
N SER A 63 -29.35 6.06 -9.32
CA SER A 63 -30.12 7.28 -9.04
C SER A 63 -30.42 7.32 -7.53
N PRO A 64 -29.68 8.11 -6.73
CA PRO A 64 -29.94 8.19 -5.30
C PRO A 64 -31.31 8.85 -5.02
N SER A 65 -32.06 8.31 -4.06
CA SER A 65 -33.33 8.90 -3.62
C SER A 65 -33.13 10.36 -3.19
N GLY A 66 -33.89 11.28 -3.78
CA GLY A 66 -33.75 12.73 -3.55
C GLY A 66 -32.74 13.45 -4.44
N SER A 67 -32.00 12.74 -5.31
CA SER A 67 -31.18 13.35 -6.36
C SER A 67 -31.96 13.48 -7.68
N THR A 68 -31.76 14.59 -8.40
CA THR A 68 -32.21 14.77 -9.79
C THR A 68 -31.23 14.17 -10.81
N ALA A 69 -30.01 13.83 -10.39
CA ALA A 69 -28.96 13.30 -11.26
C ALA A 69 -28.45 11.92 -10.76
N PRO A 70 -28.18 10.95 -11.66
CA PRO A 70 -27.45 9.74 -11.31
C PRO A 70 -26.03 10.03 -10.80
N ALA A 71 -25.52 9.19 -9.90
CA ALA A 71 -24.19 9.31 -9.33
C ALA A 71 -23.50 7.94 -9.16
N TRP A 72 -22.17 7.92 -9.22
CA TRP A 72 -21.35 6.74 -8.89
C TRP A 72 -21.36 6.49 -7.38
N VAL A 73 -22.05 5.44 -6.94
CA VAL A 73 -22.14 5.02 -5.54
C VAL A 73 -21.14 3.89 -5.28
N PHE A 74 -20.40 3.98 -4.18
CA PHE A 74 -19.43 2.95 -3.79
C PHE A 74 -20.13 1.62 -3.46
N VAL A 75 -19.55 0.52 -3.92
CA VAL A 75 -20.04 -0.86 -3.70
C VAL A 75 -19.09 -1.61 -2.77
N ALA A 76 -17.82 -1.75 -3.17
CA ALA A 76 -16.84 -2.59 -2.49
C ALA A 76 -15.40 -2.24 -2.87
N PRO A 77 -14.42 -2.50 -1.99
CA PRO A 77 -13.04 -2.71 -2.40
C PRO A 77 -12.86 -4.15 -2.91
N GLU A 78 -11.89 -4.35 -3.81
CA GLU A 78 -11.27 -5.66 -4.10
C GLU A 78 -9.77 -5.45 -4.27
N ALA A 79 -8.94 -6.01 -3.38
CA ALA A 79 -7.49 -5.84 -3.46
C ALA A 79 -6.70 -7.07 -2.96
N GLN A 80 -5.50 -7.25 -3.51
CA GLN A 80 -4.51 -8.19 -3.01
C GLN A 80 -3.57 -7.47 -2.04
N LEU A 81 -3.16 -8.16 -0.97
CA LEU A 81 -2.25 -7.69 0.06
C LEU A 81 -0.86 -8.30 -0.13
N PHE A 82 0.21 -7.53 0.06
CA PHE A 82 1.60 -7.94 -0.14
C PHE A 82 2.52 -7.48 0.99
N ASP A 83 3.46 -8.34 1.40
CA ASP A 83 4.50 -7.98 2.36
C ASP A 83 5.56 -7.04 1.74
N GLU A 84 6.51 -6.60 2.58
CA GLU A 84 7.67 -5.76 2.20
C GLU A 84 8.56 -6.36 1.09
N ARG A 85 8.41 -7.65 0.78
CA ARG A 85 9.14 -8.38 -0.26
C ARG A 85 8.27 -8.63 -1.51
N GLY A 86 7.09 -8.01 -1.58
CA GLY A 86 6.12 -8.18 -2.67
C GLY A 86 5.43 -9.55 -2.69
N ARG A 87 5.53 -10.34 -1.62
CA ARG A 87 4.90 -11.67 -1.53
C ARG A 87 3.46 -11.52 -1.09
N SER A 88 2.55 -12.26 -1.73
CA SER A 88 1.13 -12.31 -1.35
C SER A 88 0.97 -12.67 0.13
N MET A 89 0.18 -11.87 0.85
CA MET A 89 -0.18 -12.06 2.26
C MET A 89 -1.65 -12.41 2.47
N GLY A 90 -2.51 -12.11 1.50
CA GLY A 90 -3.95 -12.24 1.65
C GLY A 90 -4.74 -11.31 0.73
N SER A 91 -6.04 -11.13 1.01
CA SER A 91 -6.93 -10.27 0.24
C SER A 91 -7.78 -9.34 1.12
N HIS A 92 -8.31 -8.29 0.49
CA HIS A 92 -9.24 -7.33 1.06
C HIS A 92 -10.48 -7.20 0.16
N GLY A 93 -11.67 -7.17 0.76
CA GLY A 93 -12.93 -7.22 0.01
C GLY A 93 -14.14 -6.63 0.74
N ALA A 94 -15.32 -6.74 0.12
CA ALA A 94 -16.60 -6.22 0.60
C ALA A 94 -16.95 -6.63 2.05
N GLY A 95 -17.30 -5.66 2.90
CA GLY A 95 -17.54 -5.87 4.33
C GLY A 95 -17.32 -4.61 5.18
N PRO A 96 -16.12 -3.98 5.13
CA PRO A 96 -14.87 -4.50 4.56
C PRO A 96 -14.30 -5.67 5.36
N TYR A 97 -13.53 -6.56 4.70
CA TYR A 97 -12.75 -7.60 5.35
C TYR A 97 -11.28 -7.60 4.94
N TRP A 98 -10.43 -8.24 5.74
CA TRP A 98 -9.07 -8.65 5.39
C TRP A 98 -8.94 -10.14 5.74
N MET A 99 -8.30 -10.92 4.86
CA MET A 99 -8.19 -12.37 5.00
C MET A 99 -6.78 -12.83 4.62
N GLY A 100 -6.10 -13.51 5.54
CA GLY A 100 -4.75 -14.05 5.34
C GLY A 100 -4.75 -15.36 4.56
N LEU A 101 -3.58 -15.74 4.04
CA LEU A 101 -3.39 -17.04 3.35
C LEU A 101 -3.57 -18.27 4.27
N ASP A 102 -3.57 -18.07 5.58
CA ASP A 102 -3.86 -19.10 6.60
C ASP A 102 -5.37 -19.27 6.88
N GLY A 103 -6.24 -18.53 6.18
CA GLY A 103 -7.68 -18.52 6.42
C GLY A 103 -8.13 -17.68 7.62
N SER A 104 -7.21 -17.01 8.32
CA SER A 104 -7.58 -16.02 9.33
C SER A 104 -8.21 -14.80 8.68
N ARG A 105 -9.25 -14.26 9.31
CA ARG A 105 -10.09 -13.21 8.72
C ARG A 105 -10.56 -12.24 9.78
N VAL A 106 -10.55 -10.95 9.44
CA VAL A 106 -11.17 -9.89 10.23
C VAL A 106 -12.15 -9.08 9.40
N VAL A 107 -13.24 -8.62 10.02
CA VAL A 107 -14.21 -7.69 9.44
C VAL A 107 -14.10 -6.35 10.16
N GLY A 108 -14.10 -5.26 9.38
CA GLY A 108 -13.83 -3.91 9.87
C GLY A 108 -15.05 -3.00 9.94
N SER A 109 -14.94 -1.95 10.75
CA SER A 109 -15.87 -0.81 10.77
C SER A 109 -15.07 0.47 10.87
N VAL A 110 -15.33 1.43 9.98
CA VAL A 110 -14.64 2.72 9.95
C VAL A 110 -14.97 3.52 11.22
N ARG A 111 -13.94 4.06 11.87
CA ARG A 111 -14.05 4.90 13.07
C ARG A 111 -13.69 6.36 12.79
N ALA A 112 -12.70 6.60 11.94
CA ALA A 112 -12.33 7.94 11.49
C ALA A 112 -11.87 7.94 10.04
N ARG A 113 -11.93 9.12 9.42
CA ARG A 113 -11.44 9.38 8.05
C ARG A 113 -10.66 10.69 8.02
N ALA A 114 -9.66 10.78 7.15
CA ALA A 114 -9.04 12.03 6.75
C ALA A 114 -8.82 12.00 5.23
N ASP A 115 -8.86 13.14 4.57
CA ASP A 115 -8.56 13.20 3.15
C ASP A 115 -7.09 12.87 2.88
N ALA A 116 -6.82 12.18 1.78
CA ALA A 116 -5.47 11.77 1.42
C ALA A 116 -4.66 12.96 0.89
N PRO A 117 -3.36 13.09 1.22
CA PRO A 117 -2.49 14.11 0.63
C PRO A 117 -2.35 13.97 -0.91
N ALA A 118 -2.50 12.75 -1.43
CA ALA A 118 -2.48 12.46 -2.86
C ALA A 118 -3.79 12.88 -3.54
N ARG A 119 -3.71 13.74 -4.56
CA ARG A 119 -4.88 14.14 -5.37
C ARG A 119 -5.48 12.93 -6.08
N GLY A 120 -6.81 12.82 -6.06
CA GLY A 120 -7.54 11.70 -6.68
C GLY A 120 -7.51 10.40 -5.86
N ALA A 121 -6.90 10.38 -4.68
CA ALA A 121 -6.80 9.20 -3.83
C ALA A 121 -7.92 9.08 -2.80
N ILE A 122 -8.43 7.85 -2.58
CA ILE A 122 -9.43 7.58 -1.56
C ILE A 122 -8.97 7.98 -0.15
N PRO A 123 -9.87 8.45 0.74
CA PRO A 123 -9.50 8.89 2.09
C PRO A 123 -8.71 7.87 2.90
N TRP A 124 -7.81 8.37 3.75
CA TRP A 124 -7.15 7.58 4.79
C TRP A 124 -8.16 7.27 5.90
N LEU A 125 -8.04 6.11 6.52
CA LEU A 125 -9.03 5.58 7.47
C LEU A 125 -8.37 5.00 8.72
N LEU A 126 -9.06 5.13 9.85
CA LEU A 126 -8.91 4.25 11.00
C LEU A 126 -10.14 3.33 11.06
N ILE A 127 -9.88 2.03 11.17
CA ILE A 127 -10.89 0.97 11.15
C ILE A 127 -10.70 0.13 12.42
N SER A 128 -11.76 -0.10 13.19
CA SER A 128 -11.73 -1.16 14.23
C SER A 128 -12.13 -2.49 13.62
N THR A 129 -11.54 -3.59 14.06
CA THR A 129 -11.80 -4.94 13.53
C THR A 129 -12.26 -5.91 14.60
N HIS A 130 -12.92 -6.98 14.16
CA HIS A 130 -13.16 -8.20 14.94
C HIS A 130 -12.82 -9.44 14.10
N SER A 131 -12.41 -10.52 14.77
CA SER A 131 -12.15 -11.81 14.12
C SER A 131 -13.44 -12.43 13.57
N ALA A 132 -13.38 -12.98 12.37
CA ALA A 132 -14.52 -13.48 11.61
C ALA A 132 -14.14 -14.68 10.70
N GLY A 133 -13.14 -15.48 11.10
CA GLY A 133 -12.68 -16.67 10.37
C GLY A 133 -11.81 -17.56 11.25
N ALA A 134 -10.89 -18.31 10.64
CA ALA A 134 -10.03 -19.25 11.36
C ALA A 134 -9.07 -18.54 12.35
N PRO A 135 -8.59 -19.22 13.40
CA PRO A 135 -7.45 -18.77 14.19
C PRO A 135 -6.19 -18.69 13.32
N GLY A 136 -5.47 -17.57 13.37
CA GLY A 136 -4.23 -17.33 12.63
C GLY A 136 -3.75 -15.88 12.74
N VAL A 137 -2.93 -15.43 11.78
CA VAL A 137 -2.15 -14.20 11.85
C VAL A 137 -2.99 -12.93 12.02
N LEU A 138 -4.19 -12.87 11.46
CA LEU A 138 -5.08 -11.71 11.59
C LEU A 138 -5.99 -11.75 12.83
N SER A 139 -6.12 -12.87 13.54
CA SER A 139 -7.18 -13.07 14.55
C SER A 139 -7.08 -12.14 15.76
N ALA A 140 -5.88 -11.63 16.07
CA ALA A 140 -5.65 -10.68 17.16
C ALA A 140 -5.80 -9.19 16.76
N VAL A 141 -6.01 -8.89 15.47
CA VAL A 141 -6.03 -7.51 14.97
C VAL A 141 -7.29 -6.79 15.44
N SER A 142 -7.11 -5.76 16.26
CA SER A 142 -8.17 -4.91 16.82
C SER A 142 -8.38 -3.61 16.05
N PHE A 143 -7.34 -3.11 15.37
CA PHE A 143 -7.44 -1.95 14.47
C PHE A 143 -6.61 -2.15 13.19
N ILE A 144 -7.07 -1.51 12.12
CA ILE A 144 -6.35 -1.34 10.86
C ILE A 144 -6.36 0.14 10.50
N GLN A 145 -5.20 0.68 10.13
CA GLN A 145 -5.08 2.02 9.57
C GLN A 145 -4.79 1.90 8.07
N ARG A 146 -5.56 2.61 7.23
CA ARG A 146 -5.31 2.74 5.79
C ARG A 146 -4.67 4.11 5.51
N VAL A 147 -3.44 4.12 5.02
CA VAL A 147 -2.66 5.31 4.65
C VAL A 147 -2.04 5.12 3.26
N ASN A 148 -1.25 6.10 2.79
CA ASN A 148 -0.53 6.07 1.50
C ASN A 148 -1.42 5.65 0.31
N THR A 149 -2.67 6.12 0.32
CA THR A 149 -3.61 5.80 -0.74
C THR A 149 -3.24 6.51 -2.04
N GLU A 150 -3.39 5.80 -3.15
CA GLU A 150 -3.31 6.32 -4.52
C GLU A 150 -4.60 5.94 -5.26
N GLY A 151 -5.20 6.87 -6.02
CA GLY A 151 -6.34 6.59 -6.89
C GLY A 151 -7.61 6.07 -6.17
N GLY A 152 -8.46 5.40 -6.92
CA GLY A 152 -9.68 4.75 -6.42
C GLY A 152 -10.88 5.65 -6.13
N ILE A 153 -10.81 6.98 -6.31
CA ILE A 153 -12.01 7.84 -6.26
C ILE A 153 -12.91 7.55 -7.47
N ALA A 154 -14.23 7.67 -7.30
CA ALA A 154 -15.19 7.54 -8.40
C ALA A 154 -14.86 8.47 -9.59
N PRO A 155 -15.08 8.04 -10.85
CA PRO A 155 -14.90 8.93 -12.00
C PRO A 155 -15.82 10.15 -11.90
N ALA A 156 -15.35 11.33 -12.33
CA ALA A 156 -16.17 12.54 -12.35
C ALA A 156 -17.32 12.48 -13.39
N GLU A 157 -17.18 11.61 -14.39
CA GLU A 157 -18.06 11.50 -15.55
C GLU A 157 -18.54 10.06 -15.77
N GLY A 158 -19.36 9.83 -16.80
CA GLY A 158 -19.77 8.50 -17.25
C GLY A 158 -20.93 7.85 -16.48
N CYS A 159 -21.35 8.40 -15.33
CA CYS A 159 -22.65 8.07 -14.76
C CYS A 159 -23.71 9.06 -15.28
N ASN A 160 -24.77 8.51 -15.89
CA ASN A 160 -25.89 9.23 -16.49
C ASN A 160 -27.09 8.26 -16.60
N ALA A 161 -28.23 8.73 -17.10
CA ALA A 161 -29.45 7.92 -17.15
C ALA A 161 -29.31 6.61 -17.95
N ALA A 162 -28.54 6.62 -19.05
CA ALA A 162 -28.26 5.42 -19.86
C ALA A 162 -27.21 4.49 -19.22
N SER A 163 -26.59 4.90 -18.13
CA SER A 163 -25.54 4.15 -17.43
C SER A 163 -25.98 3.59 -16.07
N ILE A 164 -27.23 3.81 -15.65
CA ILE A 164 -27.77 3.28 -14.39
C ILE A 164 -27.61 1.74 -14.35
N GLY A 165 -27.16 1.21 -13.22
CA GLY A 165 -26.85 -0.21 -13.02
C GLY A 165 -25.51 -0.66 -13.60
N ARG A 166 -24.82 0.15 -14.42
CA ARG A 166 -23.44 -0.15 -14.84
C ARG A 166 -22.49 0.01 -13.66
N GLN A 167 -21.47 -0.84 -13.62
CA GLN A 167 -20.35 -0.71 -12.68
C GLN A 167 -19.09 -0.19 -13.38
N THR A 168 -18.22 0.44 -12.59
CA THR A 168 -16.85 0.82 -12.95
C THR A 168 -15.90 0.42 -11.83
N ARG A 169 -14.64 0.11 -12.20
CA ARG A 169 -13.61 -0.42 -11.31
C ARG A 169 -12.39 0.49 -11.39
N VAL A 170 -12.23 1.37 -10.40
CA VAL A 170 -11.14 2.36 -10.40
C VAL A 170 -9.94 1.79 -9.65
N GLY A 171 -8.79 1.69 -10.30
CA GLY A 171 -7.55 1.20 -9.69
C GLY A 171 -7.11 2.04 -8.49
N TYR A 172 -6.65 1.38 -7.43
CA TYR A 172 -6.09 2.04 -6.25
C TYR A 172 -4.91 1.25 -5.64
N ARG A 173 -4.09 1.97 -4.87
CA ARG A 173 -3.12 1.42 -3.92
C ARG A 173 -3.34 1.99 -2.53
N ALA A 174 -2.85 1.29 -1.52
CA ALA A 174 -2.79 1.79 -0.14
C ALA A 174 -1.81 0.94 0.68
N ASP A 175 -1.34 1.50 1.80
CA ASP A 175 -0.74 0.70 2.87
C ASP A 175 -1.77 0.45 3.97
N TYR A 176 -1.83 -0.80 4.44
CA TYR A 176 -2.62 -1.19 5.61
C TYR A 176 -1.68 -1.56 6.76
N ARG A 177 -1.71 -0.76 7.82
CA ARG A 177 -1.00 -1.01 9.08
C ARG A 177 -1.95 -1.75 10.02
N PHE A 178 -1.55 -2.94 10.49
CA PHE A 178 -2.35 -3.79 11.37
C PHE A 178 -1.89 -3.61 12.81
N PHE A 179 -2.84 -3.47 13.74
CA PHE A 179 -2.57 -3.26 15.16
C PHE A 179 -3.28 -4.32 16.00
N VAL A 180 -2.56 -4.82 16.99
CA VAL A 180 -3.05 -5.78 17.99
C VAL A 180 -3.04 -5.13 19.37
N PRO A 181 -3.81 -5.62 20.36
CA PRO A 181 -3.65 -5.22 21.76
C PRO A 181 -2.17 -5.29 22.19
N ALA A 182 -1.74 -4.31 22.99
CA ALA A 182 -0.36 -4.19 23.46
C ALA A 182 0.05 -5.38 24.34
#